data_AF-A0A5P6VRS6-F1
#
_entry.id   AF-A0A5P6VRS6-F1
#
_cell.length_a   1.000
_cell.length_b   1.000
_cell.length_c   1.000
_cell.angle_alpha   90.00
_cell.angle_beta   90.00
_cell.angle_gamma   90.00
#
_symmetry.space_group_name_H-M   'P 1'
#
loop_
_entity.id
_entity.type
_entity.pdbx_description
1 polymer ?
#
loop_
_entity_poly.entity_id
_entity_poly.type
_entity_poly.pdbx_seq_one_letter_code
_entity_poly.pdbx_strand_id
1 'polypeptide(L)' 'MNYELLNLGDRVININSDFIAIERDDGSVDLFKVTVEPDGIHLDINNPTTIGYTPETETPVIESYDTESGVHIVNF' A
#
# COMPACT_ATOMS: atom_id res chain seq x y z
N MET A 1 -24.48 5.99 9.82
CA MET A 1 -23.27 6.13 8.98
C MET A 1 -22.57 4.79 9.02
N ASN A 2 -22.37 4.16 7.87
CA ASN A 2 -21.55 2.95 7.74
C ASN A 2 -20.23 3.40 7.14
N TYR A 3 -19.12 3.08 7.79
CA TYR A 3 -17.79 3.31 7.26
C TYR A 3 -17.29 2.00 6.68
N GLU A 4 -17.02 1.98 5.38
CA GLU A 4 -16.41 0.83 4.71
C GLU A 4 -14.90 0.89 4.97
N LEU A 5 -14.44 0.07 5.92
CA LEU A 5 -13.02 -0.05 6.29
C LEU A 5 -12.22 -0.87 5.27
N LEU A 6 -12.92 -1.78 4.57
CA LEU A 6 -12.36 -2.74 3.63
C LEU A 6 -13.02 -2.54 2.26
N ASN A 7 -12.18 -2.43 1.23
CA ASN A 7 -12.59 -2.51 -0.16
C ASN A 7 -12.45 -3.94 -0.70
N LEU A 8 -12.99 -4.20 -1.89
CA LEU A 8 -12.76 -5.46 -2.58
C LEU A 8 -11.27 -5.64 -2.88
N GLY A 9 -10.66 -6.72 -2.40
CA GLY A 9 -9.23 -7.00 -2.58
C GLY A 9 -8.41 -6.80 -1.30
N ASP A 10 -8.92 -6.02 -0.35
CA ASP A 10 -8.26 -5.81 0.95
C ASP A 10 -8.30 -7.07 1.81
N ARG A 11 -7.29 -7.22 2.66
CA ARG A 11 -7.17 -8.34 3.60
C ARG A 11 -6.74 -7.85 4.98
N VAL A 12 -7.51 -8.23 5.99
CA VAL A 12 -7.06 -8.06 7.38
C VAL A 12 -5.96 -9.09 7.67
N ILE A 13 -4.77 -8.61 8.02
CA ILE A 13 -3.60 -9.46 8.29
C ILE A 13 -3.22 -9.51 9.78
N ASN A 14 -3.65 -8.54 10.59
CA ASN A 14 -3.47 -8.58 12.05
C ASN A 14 -4.55 -7.76 12.78
N ILE A 15 -4.91 -8.20 13.98
CA ILE A 15 -5.73 -7.45 14.94
C ILE A 15 -5.13 -7.66 16.33
N ASN A 16 -4.84 -6.57 17.05
CA ASN A 16 -4.44 -6.60 18.44
C ASN A 16 -4.96 -5.35 19.21
N SER A 17 -4.54 -5.17 20.46
CA SER A 17 -4.98 -4.05 21.31
C SER A 17 -4.51 -2.69 20.84
N ASP A 18 -3.49 -2.64 20.00
CA ASP A 18 -2.77 -1.43 19.63
C ASP A 18 -3.15 -0.99 18.21
N PHE A 19 -3.38 -1.95 17.30
CA PHE A 19 -3.75 -1.67 15.91
C PHE A 19 -4.49 -2.81 15.20
N ILE A 20 -5.12 -2.43 14.08
CA ILE A 20 -5.59 -3.32 13.02
C ILE A 20 -4.69 -3.10 11.81
N ALA A 21 -4.15 -4.17 11.24
CA ALA A 21 -3.36 -4.14 10.01
C ALA A 21 -4.17 -4.69 8.84
N ILE A 22 -4.28 -3.89 7.78
CA ILE A 22 -4.99 -4.22 6.55
C ILE A 22 -4.01 -4.13 5.38
N GLU A 23 -3.77 -5.25 4.72
CA GLU A 23 -3.11 -5.30 3.42
C GLU A 23 -4.13 -4.84 2.35
N ARG A 24 -3.74 -3.85 1.56
CA ARG A 24 -4.52 -3.32 0.43
C ARG A 24 -4.28 -4.15 -0.81
N ASP A 25 -5.14 -3.98 -1.82
CA ASP A 25 -5.00 -4.72 -3.09
C ASP A 25 -3.63 -4.54 -3.77
N ASP A 26 -2.98 -3.39 -3.53
CA ASP A 26 -1.69 -3.02 -4.10
C ASP A 26 -0.49 -3.55 -3.29
N GLY A 27 -0.75 -4.27 -2.20
CA GLY A 27 0.25 -4.81 -1.29
C GLY A 27 0.80 -3.81 -0.26
N SER A 28 0.30 -2.57 -0.24
CA SER A 28 0.54 -1.66 0.90
C SER A 28 -0.21 -2.13 2.13
N VAL A 29 0.24 -1.75 3.32
CA VAL A 29 -0.36 -2.15 4.60
C VAL A 29 -0.73 -0.91 5.39
N ASP A 30 -2.01 -0.73 5.68
CA ASP A 30 -2.51 0.29 6.58
C ASP A 30 -2.60 -0.23 8.01
N LEU A 31 -2.02 0.53 8.93
CA LEU A 31 -2.13 0.34 10.37
C LEU A 31 -3.10 1.37 10.94
N PHE A 32 -4.25 0.88 11.42
CA PHE A 32 -5.25 1.70 12.11
C PHE A 32 -5.07 1.56 13.62
N LYS A 33 -4.81 2.68 14.30
CA LYS A 33 -4.63 2.68 15.75
C LYS A 33 -5.94 2.33 16.47
N VAL A 34 -5.85 1.36 17.37
CA VAL A 34 -6.93 0.99 18.29
C VAL A 34 -6.72 1.74 19.60
N THR A 35 -7.77 2.41 20.07
CA THR A 35 -7.79 3.04 21.40
C THR A 35 -8.91 2.41 22.21
N VAL A 36 -8.57 1.83 23.36
CA VAL A 36 -9.55 1.23 24.27
C VAL A 36 -9.89 2.24 25.35
N GLU A 37 -11.13 2.64 25.41
CA GLU A 37 -11.68 3.57 26.40
C GLU A 37 -12.77 2.86 27.23
N PRO A 38 -13.16 3.41 28.39
CA PRO A 38 -14.16 2.77 29.27
C PRO A 38 -15.53 2.53 28.59
N ASP A 39 -15.86 3.28 27.56
CA ASP A 39 -17.11 3.22 26.80
C ASP A 39 -17.00 2.42 25.49
N GLY A 40 -15.80 1.97 25.09
CA GLY A 40 -15.65 1.08 23.96
C GLY A 40 -14.28 1.10 23.29
N ILE A 41 -14.28 0.60 22.05
CA ILE A 41 -13.11 0.59 21.17
C ILE A 41 -13.29 1.71 20.14
N HIS A 42 -12.28 2.56 20.04
CA HIS A 42 -12.19 3.61 19.03
C HIS A 42 -11.10 3.30 18.01
N LEU A 43 -11.46 3.52 16.75
CA LEU A 43 -10.59 3.33 15.60
C LEU A 43 -10.55 4.65 14.81
N ASP A 44 -9.38 5.25 14.66
CA ASP A 44 -9.24 6.40 13.75
C ASP A 44 -9.06 5.90 12.32
N ILE A 45 -10.19 5.78 11.62
CA ILE A 45 -10.25 5.31 10.24
C ILE A 45 -9.79 6.35 9.21
N ASN A 46 -9.61 7.62 9.62
CA ASN A 46 -9.30 8.70 8.68
C ASN A 46 -7.79 8.94 8.54
N ASN A 47 -6.99 8.48 9.51
CA ASN A 47 -5.54 8.71 9.54
C ASN A 47 -4.76 7.40 9.78
N PRO A 48 -4.82 6.41 8.85
CA PRO A 48 -3.97 5.23 8.96
C PRO A 48 -2.49 5.58 8.82
N THR A 49 -1.63 4.78 9.43
CA THR A 49 -0.20 4.73 9.11
C THR A 49 0.04 3.68 8.04
N THR A 50 0.42 4.09 6.83
CA THR A 50 0.66 3.17 5.72
C THR A 50 2.13 2.73 5.67
N ILE A 51 2.35 1.42 5.54
CA ILE A 51 3.65 0.77 5.33
C ILE A 51 3.58 -0.01 4.01
N GLY A 52 4.34 0.39 3.01
CA GLY A 52 4.33 -0.29 1.71
C GLY A 52 3.95 0.63 0.55
N TYR A 53 3.80 0.04 -0.62
CA TYR A 53 4.49 0.48 -1.84
C TYR A 53 4.15 1.88 -2.35
N THR A 54 5.19 2.70 -2.54
CA THR A 54 5.18 3.78 -3.52
C THR A 54 5.43 3.13 -4.89
N PRO A 55 4.47 3.14 -5.85
CA PRO A 55 4.85 2.96 -7.22
C PRO A 55 5.69 4.17 -7.57
N GLU A 56 7.02 3.97 -7.65
CA GLU A 56 7.81 4.90 -8.43
C GLU A 56 7.24 4.84 -9.85
N THR A 57 6.56 5.91 -10.23
CA THR A 57 6.17 6.19 -11.61
C THR A 57 7.37 6.39 -12.53
N GLU A 58 8.60 6.16 -12.05
CA GLU A 58 9.74 5.99 -12.93
C GLU A 58 9.63 4.62 -13.58
N THR A 59 8.90 4.62 -14.69
CA THR A 59 9.23 3.70 -15.78
C THR A 59 10.74 3.81 -15.94
N PRO A 60 11.53 2.74 -15.76
CA PRO A 60 12.96 2.85 -16.02
C PRO A 60 13.09 3.42 -17.42
N VAL A 61 13.83 4.52 -17.57
CA VAL A 61 14.13 5.08 -18.88
C VAL A 61 15.07 4.08 -19.53
N ILE A 62 14.48 3.09 -20.19
CA ILE A 62 15.21 2.12 -21.00
C ILE A 62 15.58 2.89 -22.26
N GLU A 63 16.76 3.50 -22.24
CA GLU A 63 17.38 4.01 -23.45
C GLU A 63 17.80 2.81 -24.30
N SER A 64 17.01 2.53 -25.33
CA SER A 64 17.37 1.60 -26.38
C SER A 64 17.66 2.38 -27.66
N TYR A 65 18.73 2.00 -28.35
CA TYR A 65 19.02 2.53 -29.67
C TYR A 65 19.56 1.44 -30.59
N ASP A 66 19.22 1.59 -31.85
CA ASP A 66 19.58 0.67 -32.92
C ASP A 66 20.71 1.30 -33.72
N THR A 67 21.84 0.61 -33.84
CA THR A 67 22.89 1.05 -34.75
C THR A 67 22.51 0.73 -36.20
N GLU A 68 23.04 1.49 -37.17
CA GLU A 68 22.85 1.20 -38.60
C GLU A 68 23.34 -0.19 -39.01
N SER A 69 24.22 -0.79 -38.20
CA SER A 69 24.74 -2.15 -38.32
C SER A 69 23.85 -3.24 -37.68
N GLY A 70 22.67 -2.88 -37.16
CA GLY A 70 21.68 -3.80 -36.62
C GLY A 70 21.95 -4.29 -35.19
N VAL A 71 22.76 -3.56 -34.42
CA VAL A 71 23.03 -3.89 -33.01
C VAL A 71 22.04 -3.15 -32.13
N HIS A 72 21.31 -3.90 -31.30
CA HIS A 72 20.40 -3.36 -30.28
C HIS A 72 21.15 -3.23 -28.95
N ILE A 73 21.29 -2.01 -28.44
CA ILE A 73 21.92 -1.74 -27.14
C ILE A 73 20.84 -1.34 -26.15
N VAL A 74 20.85 -1.98 -24.98
CA VAL A 74 19.92 -1.72 -23.88
C VAL A 74 20.73 -1.43 -22.63
N ASN A 75 20.47 -0.29 -22.00
CA ASN A 75 21.05 0.06 -20.70
C ASN A 75 20.00 -0.17 -19.59
N PHE A 76 20.43 -0.69 -18.44
CA PHE A 76 19.58 -1.03 -17.30
C PHE A 76 19.99 -0.21 -16.07
#